data_AF-Q60272-F1
#
_entry.id   AF-Q60272-F1
#
_cell.length_a   1.000
_cell.length_b   1.000
_cell.length_c   1.000
_cell.angle_alpha   90.00
_cell.angle_beta   90.00
_cell.angle_gamma   90.00
#
_symmetry.space_group_name_H-M   'P 1'
#
loop_
_entity.id
_entity.type
_entity.pdbx_description
1 polymer ?
#
loop_
_entity_poly.entity_id
_entity_poly.type
_entity_poly.pdbx_seq_one_letter_code
_entity_poly.pdbx_strand_id
1 'polypeptide(L)'
;MHIHLFRCQCMIETIHIKNFRGIRELKLENLGQINIIAGKNNASKSSILEALALFLSAKEGFSLFIKILREILLWRGWYGEKSIYDLFYKNSKELEVSVKFLNQDFANLTLKNSNQSFANKNIAVELKSDKNSWSGRFDSHLIHPDYISSILTSAEATQSNFEFITSLTLIKFGYIESIYSQAYETQVLQDAIRLLREAYPEVKSLSPLQKYNKWIIHV
;
A
#
# COMPACT_ATOMS: atom_id res chain seq x y z
N MET A 1 -19.19 -13.70 29.66
CA MET A 1 -18.01 -13.54 28.79
C MET A 1 -18.50 -13.08 27.41
N HIS A 2 -18.57 -11.76 27.18
CA HIS A 2 -18.99 -11.23 25.88
C HIS A 2 -17.76 -11.14 24.97
N ILE A 3 -17.57 -12.15 24.12
CA ILE A 3 -16.65 -12.03 22.98
C ILE A 3 -17.38 -11.14 21.97
N HIS A 4 -17.11 -9.83 22.02
CA HIS A 4 -17.40 -8.98 20.87
C HIS A 4 -16.41 -9.37 19.77
N LEU A 5 -16.79 -10.37 18.97
CA LEU A 5 -16.26 -10.52 17.62
C LEU A 5 -16.63 -9.23 16.90
N PHE A 6 -15.68 -8.30 16.82
CA PHE A 6 -15.71 -7.27 15.80
C PHE A 6 -15.71 -8.03 14.47
N ARG A 7 -16.89 -8.29 13.93
CA ARG A 7 -17.06 -8.59 12.52
C ARG A 7 -16.62 -7.33 11.80
N CYS A 8 -15.33 -7.23 11.52
CA CYS A 8 -14.80 -6.19 10.68
C CYS A 8 -15.46 -6.40 9.31
N GLN A 9 -16.48 -5.60 9.00
CA GLN A 9 -17.17 -5.62 7.70
C GLN A 9 -16.28 -5.09 6.56
N CYS A 10 -14.97 -5.06 6.74
CA CYS A 10 -13.98 -4.57 5.78
C CYS A 10 -13.38 -5.70 4.94
N MET A 11 -14.14 -6.78 4.71
CA MET A 11 -13.70 -7.83 3.80
C MET A 11 -13.89 -7.39 2.36
N ILE A 12 -12.82 -7.43 1.56
CA ILE A 12 -12.88 -7.12 0.13
C ILE A 12 -13.40 -8.36 -0.60
N GLU A 13 -14.47 -8.20 -1.38
CA GLU A 13 -15.09 -9.27 -2.17
C GLU A 13 -14.60 -9.22 -3.62
N THR A 14 -14.51 -8.02 -4.19
CA THR A 14 -14.09 -7.81 -5.57
C THR A 14 -13.20 -6.60 -5.72
N ILE A 15 -12.26 -6.68 -6.66
CA ILE A 15 -11.37 -5.60 -7.07
C ILE A 15 -11.43 -5.50 -8.59
N HIS A 16 -11.65 -4.31 -9.10
CA HIS A 16 -11.60 -3.99 -10.53
C HIS A 16 -10.62 -2.85 -10.77
N ILE A 17 -9.59 -3.10 -11.57
CA ILE A 17 -8.53 -2.14 -11.86
C ILE A 17 -8.55 -1.88 -13.37
N LYS A 18 -8.56 -0.61 -13.76
CA LYS A 18 -8.43 -0.18 -15.16
C LYS A 18 -7.31 0.83 -15.33
N ASN A 19 -6.61 0.69 -16.44
CA ASN A 19 -5.56 1.59 -16.91
C ASN A 19 -4.46 1.88 -15.89
N PHE A 20 -4.12 0.90 -15.04
CA PHE A 20 -3.13 1.06 -13.99
C PHE A 20 -1.84 0.29 -14.31
N ARG A 21 -0.73 0.98 -14.54
CA ARG A 21 0.64 0.43 -14.54
C ARG A 21 0.78 -0.94 -15.23
N GLY A 22 0.61 -0.93 -16.56
CA GLY A 22 0.66 -2.12 -17.41
C GLY A 22 -0.63 -2.96 -17.43
N ILE A 23 -1.56 -2.73 -16.51
CA ILE A 23 -2.88 -3.35 -16.48
C ILE A 23 -3.84 -2.47 -17.30
N ARG A 24 -4.31 -2.99 -18.44
CA ARG A 24 -5.41 -2.36 -19.18
C ARG A 24 -6.71 -2.49 -18.39
N GLU A 25 -7.03 -3.71 -17.99
CA GLU A 25 -8.19 -4.04 -17.19
C GLU A 25 -7.94 -5.37 -16.48
N LEU A 26 -8.29 -5.45 -15.20
CA LEU A 26 -8.20 -6.66 -14.38
C LEU A 26 -9.37 -6.67 -13.40
N LYS A 27 -10.10 -7.78 -13.35
CA LYS A 27 -11.15 -8.01 -12.36
C LYS A 27 -10.78 -9.24 -11.53
N LEU A 28 -10.76 -9.08 -10.22
CA LEU A 28 -10.59 -10.16 -9.23
C LEU A 28 -11.90 -10.27 -8.45
N GLU A 29 -12.45 -11.48 -8.41
CA GLU A 29 -13.72 -11.79 -7.76
C GLU A 29 -13.50 -12.91 -6.73
N ASN A 30 -14.44 -13.05 -5.79
CA ASN A 30 -14.43 -14.09 -4.75
C ASN A 30 -13.15 -14.06 -3.89
N LEU A 31 -12.67 -12.87 -3.54
CA LEU A 31 -11.51 -12.71 -2.70
C LEU A 31 -11.80 -13.23 -1.27
N GLY A 32 -10.86 -14.02 -0.76
CA GLY A 32 -10.93 -14.62 0.58
C GLY A 32 -10.19 -13.80 1.63
N GLN A 33 -10.06 -14.35 2.85
CA GLN A 33 -9.28 -13.71 3.92
C GLN A 33 -7.80 -13.71 3.59
N ILE A 34 -7.38 -14.73 2.84
CA ILE A 34 -6.02 -14.95 2.37
C ILE A 34 -6.12 -15.10 0.86
N ASN A 35 -5.35 -14.29 0.13
CA ASN A 35 -5.27 -14.33 -1.32
C ASN A 35 -3.79 -14.43 -1.72
N ILE A 36 -3.47 -15.36 -2.61
CA ILE A 36 -2.10 -15.55 -3.12
C ILE A 36 -2.07 -15.14 -4.59
N ILE A 37 -1.25 -14.16 -4.93
CA ILE A 37 -1.06 -13.71 -6.30
C ILE A 37 0.27 -14.27 -6.83
N ALA A 38 0.18 -15.29 -7.69
CA ALA A 38 1.35 -15.93 -8.32
C ALA A 38 1.37 -15.69 -9.84
N GLY A 39 2.55 -15.76 -10.45
CA GLY A 39 2.73 -15.58 -11.89
C GLY A 39 4.15 -15.17 -12.28
N LYS A 40 4.40 -14.92 -13.57
CA LYS A 40 5.72 -14.49 -14.08
C LYS A 40 6.12 -13.10 -13.54
N ASN A 41 7.41 -12.82 -13.52
CA ASN A 41 7.89 -11.46 -13.24
C ASN A 41 7.33 -10.48 -14.28
N ASN A 42 7.11 -9.24 -13.87
CA ASN A 42 6.51 -8.20 -14.71
C ASN A 42 5.06 -8.49 -15.19
N ALA A 43 4.37 -9.48 -14.64
CA ALA A 43 2.95 -9.72 -14.90
C ALA A 43 2.01 -8.76 -14.12
N SER A 44 2.50 -7.58 -13.74
CA SER A 44 1.78 -6.57 -12.97
C SER A 44 1.29 -6.99 -11.57
N LYS A 45 1.80 -8.09 -10.99
CA LYS A 45 1.39 -8.57 -9.66
C LYS A 45 1.52 -7.50 -8.56
N SER A 46 2.68 -6.83 -8.50
CA SER A 46 2.89 -5.72 -7.57
C SER A 46 2.00 -4.51 -7.87
N SER A 47 1.69 -4.26 -9.16
CA SER A 47 0.76 -3.20 -9.55
C SER A 47 -0.64 -3.42 -8.97
N ILE A 48 -1.08 -4.68 -8.81
CA ILE A 48 -2.36 -4.99 -8.15
C ILE A 48 -2.34 -4.51 -6.69
N LEU A 49 -1.28 -4.82 -5.95
CA LEU A 49 -1.14 -4.43 -4.56
C LEU A 49 -1.02 -2.91 -4.40
N GLU A 50 -0.28 -2.25 -5.29
CA GLU A 50 -0.15 -0.79 -5.33
C GLU A 50 -1.50 -0.11 -5.61
N ALA A 51 -2.26 -0.59 -6.60
CA ALA A 51 -3.59 -0.07 -6.90
C ALA A 51 -4.52 -0.21 -5.69
N LEU A 52 -4.49 -1.37 -5.03
CA LEU A 52 -5.28 -1.59 -3.82
C LEU A 52 -4.85 -0.69 -2.66
N ALA A 53 -3.55 -0.49 -2.45
CA ALA A 53 -3.03 0.42 -1.41
C ALA A 53 -3.45 1.87 -1.66
N LEU A 54 -3.44 2.34 -2.91
CA LEU A 54 -3.95 3.66 -3.28
C LEU A 54 -5.45 3.78 -3.00
N PHE A 55 -6.23 2.76 -3.31
CA PHE A 55 -7.66 2.75 -3.01
C PHE A 55 -7.93 2.81 -1.49
N LEU A 56 -7.27 1.95 -0.70
CA LEU A 56 -7.47 1.88 0.74
C LEU A 56 -7.01 3.17 1.45
N SER A 57 -5.90 3.74 1.03
CA SER A 57 -5.44 5.04 1.52
C SER A 57 -6.40 6.17 1.17
N ALA A 58 -6.97 6.17 -0.04
CA ALA A 58 -7.97 7.14 -0.44
C ALA A 58 -9.26 7.05 0.40
N LYS A 59 -9.67 5.84 0.80
CA LYS A 59 -10.83 5.63 1.67
C LYS A 59 -10.65 6.27 3.06
N GLU A 60 -9.42 6.38 3.55
CA GLU A 60 -9.12 7.07 4.81
C GLU A 60 -8.94 8.58 4.64
N GLY A 61 -8.56 9.03 3.45
CA GLY A 61 -8.62 10.44 3.07
C GLY A 61 -7.50 10.89 2.14
N PHE A 62 -7.63 12.12 1.64
CA PHE A 62 -6.70 12.69 0.67
C PHE A 62 -5.24 12.75 1.15
N SER A 63 -5.01 13.08 2.44
CA SER A 63 -3.66 13.17 3.00
C SER A 63 -2.92 11.84 2.97
N LEU A 64 -3.56 10.76 3.44
CA LEU A 64 -2.96 9.42 3.43
C LEU A 64 -2.78 8.90 2.00
N PHE A 65 -3.73 9.18 1.11
CA PHE A 65 -3.59 8.88 -0.31
C PHE A 65 -2.32 9.48 -0.91
N ILE A 66 -2.05 10.77 -0.69
CA ILE A 66 -0.84 11.42 -1.19
C ILE A 66 0.42 10.81 -0.56
N LYS A 67 0.39 10.48 0.74
CA LYS A 67 1.51 9.83 1.43
C LYS A 67 1.85 8.47 0.79
N ILE A 68 0.86 7.58 0.63
CA ILE A 68 1.05 6.26 0.03
C ILE A 68 1.43 6.36 -1.45
N LEU A 69 0.83 7.28 -2.20
CA LEU A 69 1.20 7.54 -3.59
C LEU A 69 2.68 7.94 -3.70
N ARG A 70 3.15 8.85 -2.84
CA ARG A 70 4.57 9.24 -2.80
C ARG A 70 5.48 8.08 -2.43
N GLU A 71 5.11 7.26 -1.44
CA GLU A 71 5.86 6.05 -1.10
C GLU A 71 5.95 5.13 -2.32
N ILE A 72 4.83 4.94 -3.05
CA ILE A 72 4.78 4.13 -4.26
C ILE A 72 5.77 4.60 -5.32
N LEU A 73 5.76 5.90 -5.60
CA LEU A 73 6.67 6.50 -6.57
C LEU A 73 8.15 6.38 -6.13
N LEU A 74 8.43 6.59 -4.84
CA LEU A 74 9.78 6.52 -4.28
C LEU A 74 10.38 5.12 -4.34
N TRP A 75 9.66 4.09 -3.89
CA TRP A 75 10.21 2.74 -3.88
C TRP A 75 10.39 2.18 -5.29
N ARG A 76 9.64 2.71 -6.27
CA ARG A 76 9.83 2.43 -7.69
C ARG A 76 11.01 3.17 -8.32
N GLY A 77 11.63 4.11 -7.61
CA GLY A 77 12.70 4.97 -8.12
C GLY A 77 12.21 5.93 -9.19
N TRP A 78 10.92 6.29 -9.17
CA TRP A 78 10.34 7.24 -10.10
C TRP A 78 10.51 8.65 -9.55
N TYR A 79 11.47 9.38 -10.12
CA TYR A 79 11.81 10.74 -9.74
C TYR A 79 11.45 11.74 -10.85
N GLY A 80 10.96 12.92 -10.48
CA GLY A 80 10.68 14.03 -11.40
C GLY A 80 9.31 14.00 -12.07
N GLU A 81 9.08 15.01 -12.93
CA GLU A 81 7.77 15.40 -13.52
C GLU A 81 6.95 14.26 -14.14
N LYS A 82 7.60 13.31 -14.80
CA LYS A 82 6.90 12.30 -15.60
C LYS A 82 6.53 11.04 -14.83
N SER A 83 7.05 10.89 -13.61
CA SER A 83 6.96 9.69 -12.77
C SER A 83 5.52 9.22 -12.56
N ILE A 84 4.61 10.16 -12.33
CA ILE A 84 3.23 9.82 -12.03
C ILE A 84 2.45 9.35 -13.26
N TYR A 85 2.87 9.73 -14.46
CA TYR A 85 2.21 9.29 -15.69
C TYR A 85 2.44 7.81 -15.99
N ASP A 86 3.51 7.22 -15.45
CA ASP A 86 3.78 5.79 -15.55
C ASP A 86 2.77 4.93 -14.76
N LEU A 87 1.97 5.55 -13.88
CA LEU A 87 0.79 4.89 -13.29
C LEU A 87 -0.32 4.68 -14.31
N PHE A 88 -0.41 5.50 -15.35
CA PHE A 88 -1.46 5.39 -16.37
C PHE A 88 -1.03 4.42 -17.47
N TYR A 89 -1.89 3.48 -17.81
CA TYR A 89 -1.62 2.52 -18.89
C TYR A 89 -1.50 3.23 -20.24
N LYS A 90 -0.33 3.13 -20.91
CA LYS A 90 -0.10 3.62 -22.28
C LYS A 90 -0.66 5.04 -22.54
N ASN A 91 -0.47 5.97 -21.60
CA ASN A 91 -0.98 7.36 -21.66
C ASN A 91 -2.51 7.50 -21.63
N SER A 92 -3.23 6.53 -21.05
CA SER A 92 -4.64 6.70 -20.71
C SER A 92 -4.85 7.99 -19.92
N LYS A 93 -5.93 8.71 -20.21
CA LYS A 93 -6.27 9.97 -19.52
C LYS A 93 -6.79 9.74 -18.10
N GLU A 94 -7.19 8.51 -17.82
CA GLU A 94 -7.89 8.12 -16.61
C GLU A 94 -7.46 6.71 -16.20
N LEU A 95 -7.27 6.52 -14.90
CA LEU A 95 -7.14 5.22 -14.26
C LEU A 95 -8.21 5.08 -13.17
N GLU A 96 -8.63 3.85 -12.93
CA GLU A 96 -9.76 3.54 -12.04
C GLU A 96 -9.40 2.32 -11.19
N VAL A 97 -9.69 2.39 -9.90
CA VAL A 97 -9.64 1.27 -8.97
C VAL A 97 -10.96 1.22 -8.21
N SER A 98 -11.72 0.18 -8.46
CA SER A 98 -13.08 -0.01 -7.93
C SER A 98 -13.09 -1.25 -7.04
N VAL A 99 -13.55 -1.10 -5.81
CA VAL A 99 -13.51 -2.16 -4.78
C VAL A 99 -14.88 -2.31 -4.15
N LYS A 100 -15.35 -3.55 -4.07
CA LYS A 100 -16.57 -3.91 -3.35
C LYS A 100 -16.21 -4.61 -2.05
N PHE A 101 -16.75 -4.12 -0.95
CA PHE A 101 -16.66 -4.80 0.33
C PHE A 101 -17.89 -5.68 0.53
N LEU A 102 -17.75 -6.73 1.34
CA LEU A 102 -18.85 -7.62 1.68
C LEU A 102 -20.02 -6.82 2.27
N ASN A 103 -21.21 -7.00 1.68
CA ASN A 103 -22.45 -6.29 2.05
C ASN A 103 -22.39 -4.76 1.90
N GLN A 104 -21.51 -4.23 1.07
CA GLN A 104 -21.44 -2.80 0.72
C GLN A 104 -21.44 -2.63 -0.80
N ASP A 105 -21.81 -1.45 -1.28
CA ASP A 105 -21.69 -1.14 -2.70
C ASP A 105 -20.23 -0.84 -3.08
N PHE A 106 -20.02 -0.69 -4.38
CA PHE A 106 -18.72 -0.36 -4.94
C PHE A 106 -18.28 1.04 -4.51
N ALA A 107 -17.03 1.12 -4.07
CA ALA A 107 -16.32 2.36 -3.93
C ALA A 107 -15.27 2.46 -5.05
N ASN A 108 -15.21 3.61 -5.72
CA ASN A 108 -14.40 3.82 -6.90
C ASN A 108 -13.41 4.95 -6.65
N LEU A 109 -12.14 4.68 -6.88
CA LEU A 109 -11.07 5.66 -6.94
C LEU A 109 -10.72 5.93 -8.40
N THR A 110 -10.76 7.19 -8.79
CA THR A 110 -10.47 7.63 -10.16
C THR A 110 -9.38 8.69 -10.12
N LEU A 111 -8.33 8.52 -10.92
CA LEU A 111 -7.35 9.58 -11.18
C LEU A 111 -7.46 10.00 -12.64
N LYS A 112 -7.51 11.31 -12.88
CA LYS A 112 -7.57 11.91 -14.21
C LYS A 112 -6.37 12.81 -14.42
N ASN A 113 -5.66 12.55 -15.50
CA ASN A 113 -4.57 13.39 -15.95
C ASN A 113 -5.13 14.58 -16.74
N SER A 114 -5.03 15.80 -16.18
CA SER A 114 -5.28 17.00 -16.96
C SER A 114 -4.02 17.35 -17.76
N ASN A 115 -3.96 16.91 -19.02
CA ASN A 115 -2.92 17.32 -19.98
C ASN A 115 -3.13 18.79 -20.45
N GLN A 116 -3.44 19.71 -19.54
CA GLN A 116 -3.66 21.13 -19.85
C GLN A 116 -2.38 21.90 -19.53
N SER A 117 -1.57 22.15 -20.57
CA SER A 117 -0.31 22.91 -20.58
C SER A 117 0.94 22.30 -19.91
N PHE A 118 2.10 22.53 -20.53
CA PHE A 118 3.42 22.04 -20.11
C PHE A 118 3.84 22.52 -18.71
N ALA A 119 3.35 23.68 -18.25
CA ALA A 119 3.84 24.35 -17.05
C ALA A 119 3.15 23.95 -15.74
N ASN A 120 1.87 23.54 -15.76
CA ASN A 120 1.07 23.22 -14.55
C ASN A 120 0.34 21.90 -14.71
N LYS A 121 1.08 20.80 -14.57
CA LYS A 121 0.55 19.45 -14.69
C LYS A 121 -0.08 18.99 -13.39
N ASN A 122 -1.40 19.11 -13.31
CA ASN A 122 -2.18 18.65 -12.17
C ASN A 122 -2.83 17.29 -12.44
N ILE A 123 -3.00 16.51 -11.39
CA ILE A 123 -3.78 15.28 -11.40
C ILE A 123 -4.99 15.48 -10.50
N ALA A 124 -6.17 15.23 -11.07
CA ALA A 124 -7.40 15.16 -10.31
C ALA A 124 -7.56 13.74 -9.76
N VAL A 125 -7.91 13.63 -8.48
CA VAL A 125 -8.27 12.38 -7.83
C VAL A 125 -9.68 12.52 -7.27
N GLU A 126 -10.47 11.48 -7.41
CA GLU A 126 -11.84 11.43 -6.95
C GLU A 126 -12.10 10.04 -6.34
N LEU A 127 -12.59 10.02 -5.10
CA LEU A 127 -13.15 8.83 -4.48
C LEU A 127 -14.68 8.98 -4.44
N LYS A 128 -15.38 7.98 -4.98
CA LYS A 128 -16.83 7.86 -4.89
C LYS A 128 -17.20 6.63 -4.08
N SER A 129 -17.98 6.82 -3.03
CA SER A 129 -18.60 5.76 -2.24
C SER A 129 -19.89 6.30 -1.63
N ASP A 130 -20.85 5.44 -1.32
CA ASP A 130 -22.17 5.85 -0.82
C ASP A 130 -22.09 6.68 0.47
N LYS A 131 -21.10 6.38 1.31
CA LYS A 131 -20.92 7.06 2.60
C LYS A 131 -19.95 8.23 2.51
N ASN A 132 -18.83 8.05 1.83
CA ASN A 132 -17.72 9.01 1.79
C ASN A 132 -17.27 9.23 0.35
N SER A 133 -17.55 10.41 -0.19
CA SER A 133 -17.03 10.83 -1.49
C SER A 133 -16.22 12.11 -1.32
N TRP A 134 -15.07 12.19 -1.99
CA TRP A 134 -14.25 13.39 -1.99
C TRP A 134 -13.51 13.51 -3.31
N SER A 135 -13.13 14.73 -3.66
CA SER A 135 -12.25 15.00 -4.79
C SER A 135 -11.14 15.95 -4.38
N GLY A 136 -10.00 15.83 -5.03
CA GLY A 136 -8.81 16.63 -4.78
C GLY A 136 -7.99 16.80 -6.04
N ARG A 137 -7.09 17.76 -6.03
CA ARG A 137 -6.08 17.94 -7.06
C ARG A 137 -4.72 18.10 -6.40
N PHE A 138 -3.70 17.60 -7.06
CA PHE A 138 -2.32 17.74 -6.61
C PHE A 138 -1.39 17.87 -7.81
N ASP A 139 -0.23 18.48 -7.59
CA ASP A 139 0.79 18.61 -8.61
C ASP A 139 1.41 17.24 -8.94
N SER A 140 1.69 16.98 -10.21
CA SER A 140 2.51 15.87 -10.67
C SER A 140 3.89 15.78 -9.98
N HIS A 141 4.45 16.89 -9.50
CA HIS A 141 5.69 16.97 -8.73
C HIS A 141 5.50 16.54 -7.27
N LEU A 142 5.39 15.23 -7.05
CA LEU A 142 5.16 14.70 -5.71
C LEU A 142 6.44 14.43 -4.90
N ILE A 143 7.58 14.25 -5.56
CA ILE A 143 8.86 13.89 -4.92
C ILE A 143 9.88 14.99 -5.17
N HIS A 144 10.18 15.76 -4.13
CA HIS A 144 11.33 16.66 -4.07
C HIS A 144 12.51 15.97 -3.36
N PRO A 145 13.77 16.38 -3.61
CA PRO A 145 14.94 15.81 -2.94
C PRO A 145 14.81 15.77 -1.39
N ASP A 146 14.26 16.83 -0.80
CA ASP A 146 14.08 16.95 0.66
C ASP A 146 13.00 16.02 1.23
N TYR A 147 12.17 15.43 0.36
CA TYR A 147 11.10 14.56 0.80
C TYR A 147 11.63 13.18 1.25
N ILE A 148 12.67 12.67 0.60
CA ILE A 148 13.27 11.36 0.93
C ILE A 148 13.78 11.36 2.37
N SER A 149 14.52 12.41 2.78
CA SER A 149 15.03 12.53 4.14
C SER A 149 13.87 12.56 5.14
N SER A 150 12.82 13.35 4.87
CA SER A 150 11.67 13.47 5.77
C SER A 150 10.95 12.14 6.02
N ILE A 151 10.77 11.30 4.99
CA ILE A 151 10.18 9.97 5.16
C ILE A 151 11.08 9.06 5.98
N LEU A 152 12.37 8.98 5.63
CA LEU A 152 13.29 8.06 6.28
C LEU A 152 13.46 8.41 7.77
N THR A 153 13.37 9.69 8.13
CA THR A 153 13.45 10.16 9.51
C THR A 153 12.12 10.17 10.25
N SER A 154 10.98 10.05 9.54
CA SER A 154 9.67 10.03 10.20
C SER A 154 9.50 8.75 11.02
N ALA A 155 9.37 8.90 12.34
CA ALA A 155 9.03 7.81 13.26
C ALA A 155 7.51 7.49 13.27
N GLU A 156 6.74 8.04 12.33
CA GLU A 156 5.29 7.92 12.33
C GLU A 156 4.83 6.54 11.87
N ALA A 157 4.43 5.70 12.82
CA ALA A 157 3.49 4.62 12.57
C ALA A 157 2.13 5.26 12.21
N THR A 158 1.70 5.15 10.95
CA THR A 158 0.34 5.56 10.59
C THR A 158 -0.63 4.57 11.19
N GLN A 159 -1.47 5.03 12.11
CA GLN A 159 -2.59 4.25 12.62
C GLN A 159 -3.72 4.23 11.58
N SER A 160 -3.52 3.46 10.52
CA SER A 160 -4.49 3.21 9.46
C SER A 160 -5.14 1.84 9.65
N ASN A 161 -6.34 1.65 9.10
CA ASN A 161 -7.05 0.36 9.11
C ASN A 161 -6.45 -0.65 8.12
N PHE A 162 -5.50 -0.22 7.30
CA PHE A 162 -4.70 -1.08 6.43
C PHE A 162 -3.22 -0.72 6.57
N GLU A 163 -2.34 -1.64 6.21
CA GLU A 163 -0.90 -1.39 6.18
C GLU A 163 -0.33 -1.83 4.83
N PHE A 164 0.43 -0.94 4.19
CA PHE A 164 1.12 -1.24 2.94
C PHE A 164 2.63 -1.37 3.18
N ILE A 165 3.06 -2.60 3.42
CA ILE A 165 4.45 -2.92 3.71
C ILE A 165 5.22 -3.02 2.39
N THR A 166 6.25 -2.20 2.26
CA THR A 166 7.21 -2.24 1.15
C THR A 166 8.63 -2.30 1.70
N SER A 167 9.61 -2.58 0.84
CA SER A 167 11.03 -2.49 1.21
C SER A 167 11.41 -1.10 1.73
N LEU A 168 10.74 -0.03 1.27
CA LEU A 168 10.94 1.32 1.79
C LEU A 168 10.43 1.47 3.23
N THR A 169 9.27 0.89 3.53
CA THR A 169 8.67 0.90 4.87
C THR A 169 9.61 0.27 5.90
N LEU A 170 10.27 -0.83 5.55
CA LEU A 170 11.21 -1.53 6.42
C LEU A 170 12.49 -0.74 6.76
N ILE A 171 12.83 0.29 5.99
CA ILE A 171 14.03 1.12 6.20
C ILE A 171 13.70 2.40 6.99
N LYS A 172 12.41 2.72 7.17
CA LYS A 172 12.00 3.89 7.96
C LYS A 172 12.48 3.76 9.41
N PHE A 173 13.00 4.86 9.94
CA PHE A 173 13.50 4.90 11.31
C PHE A 173 12.41 4.54 12.32
N GLY A 174 12.69 3.56 13.20
CA GLY A 174 11.80 3.15 14.28
C GLY A 174 10.65 2.22 13.86
N TYR A 175 10.45 1.95 12.57
CA TYR A 175 9.31 1.16 12.10
C TYR A 175 9.42 -0.32 12.50
N ILE A 176 10.59 -0.95 12.32
CA ILE A 176 10.79 -2.35 12.72
C ILE A 176 10.67 -2.47 14.25
N GLU A 177 11.20 -1.50 14.99
CA GLU A 177 11.11 -1.42 16.44
C GLU A 177 9.67 -1.29 16.92
N SER A 178 8.84 -0.47 16.26
CA SER A 178 7.42 -0.34 16.60
C SER A 178 6.65 -1.63 16.35
N ILE A 179 6.90 -2.30 15.22
CA ILE A 179 6.27 -3.59 14.91
C ILE A 179 6.69 -4.66 15.91
N TYR A 180 7.98 -4.69 16.29
CA TYR A 180 8.47 -5.61 17.31
C TYR A 180 7.82 -5.35 18.69
N SER A 181 7.72 -4.08 19.12
CA SER A 181 7.05 -3.71 20.37
C SER A 181 5.59 -4.16 20.37
N GLN A 182 4.87 -3.88 19.29
CA GLN A 182 3.48 -4.29 19.14
C GLN A 182 3.33 -5.82 19.15
N ALA A 183 4.21 -6.55 18.45
CA ALA A 183 4.19 -8.01 18.43
C ALA A 183 4.50 -8.63 19.82
N TYR A 184 5.36 -7.96 20.58
CA TYR A 184 5.68 -8.35 21.95
C TYR A 184 4.49 -8.08 22.89
N GLU A 185 3.91 -6.89 22.84
CA GLU A 185 2.74 -6.48 23.65
C GLU A 185 1.51 -7.35 23.38
N THR A 186 1.27 -7.71 22.12
CA THR A 186 0.15 -8.57 21.71
C THR A 186 0.44 -10.07 21.90
N GLN A 187 1.63 -10.42 22.40
CA GLN A 187 2.07 -11.81 22.64
C GLN A 187 2.09 -12.71 21.40
N VAL A 188 1.97 -12.15 20.19
CA VAL A 188 2.01 -12.91 18.93
C VAL A 188 3.42 -13.28 18.51
N LEU A 189 4.45 -12.65 19.07
CA LEU A 189 5.84 -12.89 18.70
C LEU A 189 6.23 -14.37 18.88
N GLN A 190 5.82 -15.00 19.99
CA GLN A 190 6.13 -16.41 20.25
C GLN A 190 5.40 -17.34 19.27
N ASP A 191 4.16 -16.99 18.90
CA ASP A 191 3.37 -17.74 17.94
C ASP A 191 3.97 -17.66 16.53
N ALA A 192 4.43 -16.46 16.13
CA ALA A 192 5.11 -16.26 14.86
C ALA A 192 6.43 -17.05 14.80
N ILE A 193 7.24 -17.02 15.86
CA ILE A 193 8.50 -17.78 15.93
C ILE A 193 8.21 -19.29 15.86
N ARG A 194 7.18 -19.77 16.56
CA ARG A 194 6.77 -21.18 16.52
C ARG A 194 6.36 -21.59 15.10
N LEU A 195 5.51 -20.80 14.44
CA LEU A 195 5.07 -21.07 13.06
C LEU A 195 6.25 -21.11 12.08
N LEU A 196 7.22 -20.19 12.22
CA LEU A 196 8.42 -20.19 11.38
C LEU A 196 9.30 -21.43 11.62
N ARG A 197 9.42 -21.90 12.86
CA ARG A 197 10.14 -23.15 13.19
C ARG A 197 9.43 -24.39 12.67
N GLU A 198 8.09 -24.39 12.64
CA GLU A 198 7.32 -25.48 12.03
C GLU A 198 7.50 -25.52 10.51
N ALA A 199 7.53 -24.34 9.85
CA ALA A 199 7.75 -24.24 8.42
C ALA A 199 9.21 -24.51 8.00
N TYR A 200 10.17 -24.12 8.85
CA TYR A 200 11.61 -24.22 8.60
C TYR A 200 12.33 -24.79 9.84
N PRO A 201 12.24 -26.11 10.09
CA PRO A 201 12.80 -26.75 11.29
C PRO A 201 14.35 -26.70 11.35
N GLU A 202 15.02 -26.42 10.24
CA GLU A 202 16.46 -26.18 10.18
C GLU A 202 16.91 -24.91 10.92
N VAL A 203 15.99 -23.98 11.16
CA VAL A 203 16.25 -22.69 11.81
C VAL A 203 16.32 -22.89 13.33
N LYS A 204 17.53 -23.09 13.85
CA LYS A 204 17.76 -23.43 15.27
C LYS A 204 17.44 -22.26 16.21
N SER A 205 17.67 -21.02 15.79
CA SER A 205 17.27 -19.85 16.57
C SER A 205 16.94 -18.67 15.66
N LEU A 206 15.70 -18.21 15.69
CA LEU A 206 15.34 -16.86 15.26
C LEU A 206 15.54 -15.94 16.46
N SER A 207 16.69 -15.29 16.55
CA SER A 207 16.89 -14.19 17.49
C SER A 207 17.53 -13.04 16.73
N PRO A 208 16.93 -11.84 16.76
CA PRO A 208 17.59 -10.66 16.19
C PRO A 208 18.88 -10.44 16.99
N LEU A 209 20.03 -10.60 16.33
CA LEU A 209 21.33 -10.31 16.90
C LEU A 209 21.79 -8.95 16.39
N GLN A 210 22.12 -8.05 17.30
CA GLN A 210 22.82 -6.82 16.95
C GLN A 210 24.30 -7.15 16.73
N LYS A 211 24.77 -7.06 15.48
CA LYS A 211 26.18 -7.27 15.13
C LYS A 211 26.65 -6.16 14.21
N TYR A 212 27.79 -5.55 14.54
CA TYR A 212 28.36 -4.39 13.81
C TYR A 212 27.35 -3.24 13.61
N ASN A 213 26.59 -2.88 14.65
CA ASN A 213 25.57 -1.83 14.59
C ASN A 213 24.42 -2.09 13.59
N LYS A 214 24.20 -3.34 13.19
CA LYS A 214 23.08 -3.77 12.34
C LYS A 214 22.31 -4.89 13.02
N TRP A 215 20.99 -4.88 12.89
CA TRP A 215 20.16 -6.02 13.25
C TRP A 215 20.34 -7.11 12.19
N ILE A 216 20.82 -8.28 12.60
CA ILE A 216 20.94 -9.46 11.76
C ILE A 216 19.97 -10.49 12.32
N ILE A 217 19.07 -11.00 11.48
CA ILE A 217 18.36 -12.24 11.78
C ILE A 217 19.39 -13.35 11.61
N HIS A 218 19.86 -13.91 12.72
CA HIS A 218 20.53 -15.20 12.65
C HIS A 218 19.44 -16.22 12.35
N VAL A 219 19.64 -16.99 11.29
CA VAL A 219 18.88 -18.21 10.98
C VAL A 219 19.73 -19.38 11.46
#